data_AF-A0A1V5BZY6-F1
#
_entry.id   AF-A0A1V5BZY6-F1
#
_cell.length_a   1.000
_cell.length_b   1.000
_cell.length_c   1.000
_cell.angle_alpha   90.00
_cell.angle_beta   90.00
_cell.angle_gamma   90.00
#
_symmetry.space_group_name_H-M   'P 1'
#
loop_
_entity.id
_entity.type
_entity.pdbx_description
1 polymer ?
#
loop_
_entity_poly.entity_id
_entity_poly.type
_entity_poly.pdbx_seq_one_letter_code
_entity_poly.pdbx_strand_id
1 'polypeptide(L)'
;MAMLAGFLTLLGVVGVVVSLVMMVVRSILKREWPKKKIWTAGAISIALFIVGMVMGISSVPNGFEAGRQAAKEDVAAPASTTPAPLPEKATQEQGKEQKQETNQGQVTQTNAEENNKPASVDAEKPKFIPGIAAADIKLNLEKWGLKFTGPRPLSEEVGGGYLDDGKVKDPDTGVDLSCTISAETPTKIKTAIFRVDGSLMAGTISRDIFIAVTEGFLGYCATLPYDGAEPAKAKAWVEDNVEKIKIGQPISSTIGSVNYRLAGNEYFTFLTIKPEGSPE
;
A
#
# COMPACT_ATOMS: atom_id res chain seq x y z
N MET A 1 -22.41 -30.22 -4.57
CA MET A 1 -23.56 -30.11 -5.50
C MET A 1 -24.73 -29.35 -4.86
N ALA A 2 -25.20 -29.74 -3.67
CA ALA A 2 -26.35 -29.07 -3.01
C ALA A 2 -26.14 -27.57 -2.66
N MET A 3 -24.95 -27.16 -2.21
CA MET A 3 -24.65 -25.73 -1.94
C MET A 3 -24.71 -24.86 -3.20
N LEU A 4 -24.30 -25.39 -4.35
CA LEU A 4 -24.23 -24.63 -5.60
C LEU A 4 -25.63 -24.40 -6.18
N ALA A 5 -26.53 -25.36 -6.02
CA ALA A 5 -27.95 -25.20 -6.34
C ALA A 5 -28.63 -24.15 -5.45
N GLY A 6 -28.31 -24.10 -4.15
CA GLY A 6 -28.83 -23.10 -3.22
C GLY A 6 -28.35 -21.67 -3.51
N PHE A 7 -27.12 -21.50 -3.98
CA PHE A 7 -26.59 -20.18 -4.35
C PHE A 7 -27.23 -19.65 -5.63
N LEU A 8 -27.44 -20.52 -6.63
CA LEU A 8 -28.08 -20.13 -7.89
C LEU A 8 -29.55 -19.76 -7.73
N THR A 9 -30.29 -20.43 -6.85
CA THR A 9 -31.68 -20.06 -6.55
C THR A 9 -31.77 -18.71 -5.85
N LEU A 10 -30.83 -18.41 -4.95
CA LEU A 10 -30.77 -17.14 -4.24
C LEU A 10 -30.45 -15.97 -5.19
N LEU A 11 -29.50 -16.15 -6.11
CA LEU A 11 -29.23 -15.17 -7.17
C LEU A 11 -30.43 -14.96 -8.11
N GLY A 12 -31.15 -16.03 -8.46
CA GLY A 12 -32.36 -15.95 -9.27
C GLY A 12 -33.45 -15.10 -8.61
N VAL A 13 -33.69 -15.30 -7.31
CA VAL A 13 -34.70 -14.52 -6.55
C VAL A 13 -34.28 -13.04 -6.45
N VAL A 14 -33.00 -12.75 -6.17
CA VAL A 14 -32.51 -11.37 -6.11
C VAL A 14 -32.68 -10.67 -7.47
N GLY A 15 -32.35 -11.33 -8.57
CA GLY A 15 -32.51 -10.78 -9.92
C GLY A 15 -33.96 -10.44 -10.28
N VAL A 16 -34.91 -11.29 -9.87
CA VAL A 16 -36.35 -11.05 -10.07
C VAL A 16 -36.82 -9.85 -9.25
N VAL A 17 -36.42 -9.76 -7.98
CA VAL A 17 -36.80 -8.62 -7.10
C VAL A 17 -36.27 -7.31 -7.67
N VAL A 18 -35.00 -7.27 -8.11
CA VAL A 18 -34.39 -6.07 -8.70
C VAL A 18 -35.10 -5.66 -9.99
N SER A 19 -35.45 -6.62 -10.86
CA SER A 19 -36.21 -6.35 -12.09
C SER A 19 -37.60 -5.77 -11.81
N LEU A 20 -38.28 -6.30 -10.79
CA LEU A 20 -39.61 -5.83 -10.38
C LEU A 20 -39.55 -4.39 -9.84
N VAL A 21 -38.54 -4.07 -9.03
CA VAL A 21 -38.28 -2.71 -8.54
C VAL A 21 -37.99 -1.76 -9.71
N MET A 22 -37.09 -2.13 -10.62
CA MET A 22 -36.79 -1.33 -11.82
C MET A 22 -38.03 -1.09 -12.69
N MET A 23 -38.91 -2.09 -12.83
CA MET A 23 -40.14 -1.98 -13.63
C MET A 23 -41.17 -1.05 -12.97
N VAL A 24 -41.29 -1.08 -11.64
CA VAL A 24 -42.13 -0.14 -10.87
C VAL A 24 -41.55 1.28 -10.96
N VAL A 25 -40.24 1.43 -10.75
CA VAL A 25 -39.53 2.71 -10.87
C VAL A 25 -39.71 3.30 -12.26
N ARG A 26 -39.53 2.51 -13.33
CA ARG A 26 -39.74 2.94 -14.72
C ARG A 26 -41.20 3.25 -15.03
N SER A 27 -42.15 2.54 -14.44
CA SER A 27 -43.59 2.82 -14.60
C SER A 27 -44.02 4.11 -13.91
N ILE A 28 -43.40 4.44 -12.76
CA ILE A 28 -43.65 5.69 -12.03
C ILE A 28 -42.92 6.87 -12.69
N LEU A 29 -41.69 6.66 -13.20
CA LEU A 29 -40.85 7.68 -13.85
C LEU A 29 -41.30 8.07 -15.27
N LYS A 30 -42.12 7.26 -15.96
CA LYS A 30 -42.74 7.67 -17.23
C LYS A 30 -43.77 8.79 -17.08
N ARG A 31 -44.15 9.12 -15.85
CA ARG A 31 -44.96 10.29 -15.54
C ARG A 31 -43.98 11.45 -15.34
N GLU A 32 -44.01 12.46 -16.20
CA GLU A 32 -43.15 13.64 -16.06
C GLU A 32 -43.37 14.29 -14.68
N TRP A 33 -42.44 14.07 -13.75
CA TRP A 33 -42.54 14.64 -12.42
C TRP A 33 -41.92 16.04 -12.43
N PRO A 34 -42.63 17.05 -11.88
CA PRO A 34 -42.04 18.38 -11.74
C PRO A 34 -40.79 18.29 -10.86
N LYS A 35 -39.72 18.99 -11.25
CA LYS A 35 -38.36 18.93 -10.64
C LYS A 35 -38.35 18.95 -9.09
N LYS A 36 -39.35 19.57 -8.45
CA LYS A 36 -39.52 19.59 -6.99
C LYS A 36 -39.73 18.21 -6.36
N LYS A 37 -40.39 17.26 -7.04
CA LYS A 37 -40.67 15.93 -6.49
C LYS A 37 -39.50 14.95 -6.59
N ILE A 38 -38.61 15.13 -7.57
CA ILE A 38 -37.37 14.34 -7.72
C ILE A 38 -36.44 14.57 -6.52
N TRP A 39 -36.36 15.82 -6.06
CA TRP A 39 -35.56 16.19 -4.89
C TRP A 39 -36.08 15.57 -3.60
N THR A 40 -37.41 15.55 -3.40
CA THR A 40 -38.03 14.91 -2.23
C THR A 40 -37.81 13.39 -2.22
N ALA A 41 -37.89 12.73 -3.37
CA ALA A 41 -37.63 11.30 -3.46
C ALA A 41 -36.16 10.95 -3.15
N GLY A 42 -35.21 11.77 -3.62
CA GLY A 42 -33.79 11.63 -3.28
C GLY A 42 -33.53 11.75 -1.78
N ALA A 43 -34.12 12.75 -1.12
CA ALA A 43 -33.98 12.93 0.33
C ALA A 43 -34.55 11.74 1.13
N ILE A 44 -35.69 11.19 0.72
CA ILE A 44 -36.31 10.01 1.36
C ILE A 44 -35.42 8.77 1.19
N SER A 45 -34.80 8.58 0.02
CA SER A 45 -33.91 7.43 -0.22
C SER A 45 -32.64 7.48 0.63
N ILE A 46 -32.06 8.67 0.82
CA ILE A 46 -30.88 8.86 1.69
C ILE A 46 -31.25 8.58 3.16
N ALA A 47 -32.40 9.07 3.61
CA ALA A 47 -32.87 8.82 4.97
C ALA A 47 -33.09 7.32 5.24
N LEU A 48 -33.71 6.59 4.30
CA LEU A 48 -33.91 5.14 4.42
C LEU A 48 -32.58 4.36 4.39
N PHE A 49 -31.59 4.80 3.61
CA PHE A 49 -30.27 4.19 3.57
C PHE A 49 -29.53 4.31 4.91
N ILE A 50 -29.58 5.49 5.54
CA ILE A 50 -28.98 5.72 6.86
C ILE A 50 -29.66 4.85 7.93
N VAL A 51 -30.99 4.74 7.91
CA VAL A 51 -31.73 3.85 8.84
C VAL A 51 -31.33 2.37 8.62
N GLY A 52 -31.16 1.95 7.37
CA GLY A 52 -30.69 0.60 7.03
C GLY A 52 -29.28 0.31 7.54
N MET A 53 -28.34 1.26 7.43
CA MET A 53 -27.00 1.11 7.98
C MET A 53 -27.00 1.01 9.50
N VAL A 54 -27.79 1.82 10.19
CA VAL A 54 -27.85 1.80 11.66
C VAL A 54 -28.45 0.48 12.18
N MET A 55 -29.44 -0.08 11.49
CA MET A 55 -30.01 -1.38 11.86
C MET A 55 -29.12 -2.58 11.45
N GLY A 56 -28.31 -2.46 10.39
CA GLY A 56 -27.45 -3.53 9.87
C GLY A 56 -26.19 -3.82 10.70
N ILE A 57 -25.73 -2.87 11.53
CA ILE A 57 -24.48 -3.01 12.30
C ILE A 57 -24.68 -3.77 13.63
N SER A 58 -25.92 -4.04 14.06
CA SER A 58 -26.21 -4.57 15.41
C SER A 58 -26.38 -6.10 15.52
N SER A 59 -26.10 -6.88 14.47
CA SER A 59 -26.37 -8.34 14.50
C SER A 59 -25.16 -9.22 14.17
N VAL A 60 -24.04 -9.04 14.88
CA VAL A 60 -23.08 -10.15 15.12
C VAL A 60 -22.51 -10.09 16.55
N PRO A 61 -23.11 -10.80 17.52
CA PRO A 61 -22.45 -11.12 18.77
C PRO A 61 -21.56 -12.37 18.63
N ASN A 62 -20.32 -12.28 19.10
CA ASN A 62 -19.53 -13.38 19.69
C ASN A 62 -19.02 -14.54 18.81
N GLY A 63 -18.62 -14.29 17.56
CA GLY A 63 -17.88 -15.30 16.76
C GLY A 63 -16.41 -15.49 17.14
N PHE A 64 -15.79 -14.54 17.85
CA PHE A 64 -14.34 -14.51 18.06
C PHE A 64 -13.87 -15.23 19.34
N GLU A 65 -14.73 -15.41 20.35
CA GLU A 65 -14.36 -16.09 21.60
C GLU A 65 -14.50 -17.63 21.52
N ALA A 66 -15.45 -18.14 20.73
CA ALA A 66 -15.66 -19.58 20.59
C ALA A 66 -14.44 -20.30 19.96
N GLY A 67 -13.71 -19.64 19.07
CA GLY A 67 -12.48 -20.19 18.47
C GLY A 67 -11.30 -20.27 19.45
N ARG A 68 -11.29 -19.45 20.52
CA ARG A 68 -10.20 -19.41 21.51
C ARG A 68 -10.35 -20.46 22.62
N GLN A 69 -11.56 -20.98 22.83
CA GLN A 69 -11.82 -22.02 23.84
C GLN A 69 -11.57 -23.43 23.29
N ALA A 70 -11.82 -23.68 22.00
CA ALA A 70 -11.53 -24.98 21.38
C ALA A 70 -10.02 -25.32 21.30
N ALA A 71 -9.14 -24.32 21.30
CA ALA A 71 -7.69 -24.53 21.29
C ALA A 71 -7.07 -24.80 22.68
N LYS A 72 -7.85 -24.76 23.76
CA LYS A 72 -7.37 -24.98 25.13
C LYS A 72 -7.78 -26.32 25.75
N GLU A 73 -8.67 -27.09 25.13
CA GLU A 73 -9.16 -28.35 25.71
C GLU A 73 -8.43 -29.62 25.22
N ASP A 74 -7.55 -29.54 24.21
CA ASP A 74 -6.84 -30.71 23.67
C ASP A 74 -5.45 -30.99 24.29
N VAL A 75 -5.10 -30.35 25.41
CA VAL A 75 -3.82 -30.62 26.11
C VAL A 75 -4.07 -30.97 27.57
N ALA A 76 -4.60 -32.17 27.82
CA ALA A 76 -4.64 -32.79 29.14
C ALA A 76 -4.29 -34.30 29.11
N ALA A 77 -2.98 -34.59 28.98
CA ALA A 77 -2.15 -35.60 29.68
C ALA A 77 -2.45 -37.13 29.52
N PRO A 78 -1.57 -38.08 29.95
CA PRO A 78 -0.23 -37.94 30.56
C PRO A 78 0.88 -38.90 30.03
N ALA A 79 2.16 -38.59 30.30
CA ALA A 79 3.17 -39.58 30.67
C ALA A 79 4.35 -38.93 31.42
N SER A 80 4.69 -39.55 32.56
CA SER A 80 5.67 -39.17 33.57
C SER A 80 7.13 -39.16 33.11
N THR A 81 7.95 -38.29 33.70
CA THR A 81 9.20 -38.67 34.40
C THR A 81 9.81 -37.48 35.14
N THR A 82 9.98 -37.62 36.45
CA THR A 82 10.82 -36.81 37.34
C THR A 82 12.28 -37.28 37.22
N PRO A 83 13.32 -36.42 37.36
CA PRO A 83 13.93 -36.21 38.69
C PRO A 83 14.51 -34.80 39.01
N ALA A 84 14.36 -34.46 40.31
CA ALA A 84 15.25 -33.73 41.24
C ALA A 84 15.65 -32.23 41.06
N PRO A 85 15.51 -31.39 42.12
CA PRO A 85 15.96 -29.99 42.19
C PRO A 85 17.22 -29.80 43.06
N LEU A 86 18.01 -28.74 42.81
CA LEU A 86 19.07 -28.18 43.69
C LEU A 86 19.61 -26.84 43.10
N PRO A 87 20.27 -25.94 43.86
CA PRO A 87 19.61 -24.87 44.60
C PRO A 87 20.06 -23.44 44.24
N GLU A 88 19.28 -22.51 44.77
CA GLU A 88 19.49 -21.08 44.92
C GLU A 88 20.82 -20.71 45.62
N LYS A 89 21.56 -19.72 45.07
CA LYS A 89 22.52 -18.91 45.84
C LYS A 89 22.74 -17.53 45.21
N ALA A 90 22.43 -16.51 45.99
CA ALA A 90 22.76 -15.11 45.78
C ALA A 90 24.28 -14.85 45.79
N THR A 91 24.73 -13.72 45.21
CA THR A 91 25.61 -12.70 45.86
C THR A 91 25.96 -11.57 44.86
N GLN A 92 25.93 -10.33 45.39
CA GLN A 92 26.30 -9.04 44.80
C GLN A 92 27.83 -8.82 44.70
N GLU A 93 28.28 -7.91 43.84
CA GLU A 93 29.39 -6.92 44.04
C GLU A 93 29.57 -6.16 42.70
N GLN A 94 29.29 -4.86 42.53
CA GLN A 94 29.96 -3.63 43.01
C GLN A 94 31.44 -3.46 42.63
N GLY A 95 31.73 -2.50 41.74
CA GLY A 95 33.07 -1.95 41.48
C GLY A 95 33.06 -1.01 40.26
N LYS A 96 32.78 0.29 40.45
CA LYS A 96 33.77 1.40 40.46
C LYS A 96 34.60 1.51 39.17
N GLU A 97 34.25 2.48 38.32
CA GLU A 97 35.21 3.15 37.44
C GLU A 97 35.20 4.65 37.70
N GLN A 98 36.38 5.15 38.02
CA GLN A 98 36.69 6.50 38.43
C GLN A 98 37.55 7.13 37.34
N LYS A 99 37.04 8.22 36.77
CA LYS A 99 37.71 9.48 36.39
C LYS A 99 39.16 9.40 35.86
N GLN A 100 39.36 9.87 34.64
CA GLN A 100 40.57 10.65 34.30
C GLN A 100 40.27 11.77 33.28
N GLU A 101 40.44 13.00 33.76
CA GLU A 101 40.72 14.21 32.99
C GLU A 101 42.06 14.05 32.24
N THR A 102 42.27 14.76 31.11
CA THR A 102 43.30 15.81 31.00
C THR A 102 43.14 16.60 29.69
N ASN A 103 43.40 17.89 29.87
CA ASN A 103 43.29 19.07 29.02
C ASN A 103 44.29 19.15 27.85
N GLN A 104 43.86 19.92 26.85
CA GLN A 104 44.58 20.96 26.08
C GLN A 104 46.03 20.72 25.65
N GLY A 105 46.21 20.69 24.33
CA GLY A 105 47.45 21.08 23.66
C GLY A 105 47.12 22.01 22.49
N GLN A 106 47.35 23.30 22.70
CA GLN A 106 47.32 24.38 21.72
C GLN A 106 48.66 24.40 20.99
N VAL A 107 48.68 24.34 19.65
CA VAL A 107 49.84 24.70 18.83
C VAL A 107 49.41 25.58 17.67
N THR A 108 50.14 26.66 17.52
CA THR A 108 49.93 27.80 16.61
C THR A 108 50.67 27.60 15.27
N GLN A 109 50.01 28.00 14.19
CA GLN A 109 50.51 28.53 12.90
C GLN A 109 51.59 27.79 12.09
N THR A 110 51.34 27.60 10.79
CA THR A 110 52.27 27.97 9.69
C THR A 110 51.48 28.16 8.38
N ASN A 111 51.78 29.26 7.68
CA ASN A 111 51.33 29.62 6.33
C ASN A 111 51.68 28.55 5.28
N ALA A 112 50.75 28.25 4.38
CA ALA A 112 51.04 27.91 2.99
C ALA A 112 49.82 28.23 2.12
N GLU A 113 50.01 29.23 1.27
CA GLU A 113 49.12 29.59 0.18
C GLU A 113 49.26 28.52 -0.92
N GLU A 114 48.27 27.64 -1.06
CA GLU A 114 48.18 26.73 -2.20
C GLU A 114 46.71 26.63 -2.66
N ASN A 115 46.39 27.48 -3.63
CA ASN A 115 45.55 27.21 -4.79
C ASN A 115 44.63 25.97 -4.73
N ASN A 116 43.62 25.98 -3.85
CA ASN A 116 42.54 25.01 -3.89
C ASN A 116 41.37 25.58 -4.70
N LYS A 117 41.45 25.39 -6.02
CA LYS A 117 40.26 25.18 -6.84
C LYS A 117 39.42 24.12 -6.10
N PRO A 118 38.17 24.37 -5.70
CA PRO A 118 37.38 23.33 -5.08
C PRO A 118 37.28 22.19 -6.09
N ALA A 119 37.95 21.08 -5.76
CA ALA A 119 37.65 19.80 -6.37
C ALA A 119 36.14 19.63 -6.20
N SER A 120 35.42 19.66 -7.32
CA SER A 120 34.04 19.23 -7.35
C SER A 120 34.03 17.82 -6.81
N VAL A 121 33.67 17.67 -5.53
CA VAL A 121 33.22 16.40 -5.00
C VAL A 121 31.99 16.09 -5.84
N ASP A 122 32.19 15.30 -6.89
CA ASP A 122 31.11 14.64 -7.59
C ASP A 122 30.41 13.81 -6.52
N ALA A 123 29.39 14.40 -5.91
CA ALA A 123 28.53 13.72 -4.95
C ALA A 123 27.96 12.53 -5.71
N GLU A 124 28.43 11.34 -5.35
CA GLU A 124 27.99 10.09 -5.95
C GLU A 124 26.46 10.05 -5.84
N LYS A 125 25.79 9.95 -6.99
CA LYS A 125 24.33 10.04 -7.03
C LYS A 125 23.73 8.94 -6.15
N PRO A 126 22.71 9.24 -5.34
CA PRO A 126 22.15 8.25 -4.42
C PRO A 126 21.63 7.04 -5.21
N LYS A 127 22.10 5.85 -4.84
CA LYS A 127 21.78 4.59 -5.52
C LYS A 127 20.50 3.91 -5.00
N PHE A 128 20.07 4.26 -3.78
CA PHE A 128 18.94 3.62 -3.10
C PHE A 128 17.97 4.64 -2.53
N ILE A 129 16.69 4.25 -2.43
CA ILE A 129 15.66 5.06 -1.78
C ILE A 129 16.01 5.09 -0.29
N PRO A 130 16.19 6.27 0.33
CA PRO A 130 16.75 6.35 1.66
C PRO A 130 15.75 5.91 2.73
N GLY A 131 16.23 5.18 3.74
CA GLY A 131 15.45 4.84 4.93
C GLY A 131 14.33 3.80 4.74
N ILE A 132 14.08 3.30 3.53
CA ILE A 132 12.98 2.36 3.27
C ILE A 132 13.48 0.92 3.09
N ALA A 133 12.76 -0.03 3.69
CA ALA A 133 12.91 -1.45 3.45
C ALA A 133 11.78 -2.01 2.57
N ALA A 134 12.04 -3.17 1.96
CA ALA A 134 11.02 -3.89 1.19
C ALA A 134 9.82 -4.27 2.07
N ALA A 135 10.05 -4.52 3.37
CA ALA A 135 8.99 -4.79 4.32
C ALA A 135 8.04 -3.59 4.47
N ASP A 136 8.55 -2.35 4.51
CA ASP A 136 7.72 -1.15 4.66
C ASP A 136 6.80 -0.96 3.45
N ILE A 137 7.31 -1.20 2.25
CA ILE A 137 6.51 -1.14 1.01
C ILE A 137 5.39 -2.20 1.05
N LYS A 138 5.72 -3.42 1.46
CA LYS A 138 4.75 -4.53 1.54
C LYS A 138 3.67 -4.26 2.59
N LEU A 139 4.07 -3.87 3.81
CA LEU A 139 3.17 -3.53 4.91
C LEU A 139 2.23 -2.38 4.52
N ASN A 140 2.77 -1.35 3.85
CA ASN A 140 1.95 -0.25 3.34
C ASN A 140 0.86 -0.77 2.38
N LEU A 141 1.16 -1.78 1.55
CA LEU A 141 0.26 -2.35 0.56
C LEU A 141 -0.68 -3.46 1.07
N GLU A 142 -0.55 -3.91 2.32
CA GLU A 142 -1.43 -4.95 2.89
C GLU A 142 -2.89 -4.55 2.86
N LYS A 143 -3.20 -3.26 3.06
CA LYS A 143 -4.58 -2.76 3.02
C LYS A 143 -5.25 -2.93 1.65
N TRP A 144 -4.45 -3.04 0.59
CA TRP A 144 -4.93 -3.28 -0.77
C TRP A 144 -4.99 -4.78 -1.10
N GLY A 145 -4.54 -5.64 -0.19
CA GLY A 145 -4.57 -7.09 -0.37
C GLY A 145 -3.56 -7.62 -1.39
N LEU A 146 -2.49 -6.88 -1.68
CA LEU A 146 -1.44 -7.35 -2.59
C LEU A 146 -0.74 -8.59 -2.02
N LYS A 147 -0.68 -9.64 -2.83
CA LYS A 147 0.03 -10.88 -2.49
C LYS A 147 1.38 -10.89 -3.19
N PHE A 148 2.45 -10.83 -2.40
CA PHE A 148 3.82 -10.86 -2.92
C PHE A 148 4.31 -12.28 -3.17
N THR A 149 5.07 -12.48 -4.25
CA THR A 149 5.65 -13.78 -4.58
C THR A 149 6.88 -14.12 -3.75
N GLY A 150 7.46 -13.13 -3.08
CA GLY A 150 8.75 -13.25 -2.43
C GLY A 150 9.91 -12.84 -3.34
N PRO A 151 11.08 -12.55 -2.77
CA PRO A 151 12.23 -12.05 -3.49
C PRO A 151 12.81 -13.12 -4.41
N ARG A 152 12.97 -12.77 -5.68
CA ARG A 152 13.59 -13.60 -6.72
C ARG A 152 14.92 -12.98 -7.12
N PRO A 153 16.04 -13.72 -7.09
CA PRO A 153 17.33 -13.18 -7.46
C PRO A 153 17.36 -12.79 -8.95
N LEU A 154 18.02 -11.68 -9.26
CA LEU A 154 18.37 -11.27 -10.60
C LEU A 154 19.77 -11.77 -10.95
N SER A 155 20.00 -12.09 -12.23
CA SER A 155 21.35 -12.40 -12.69
C SER A 155 22.26 -11.18 -12.58
N GLU A 156 23.56 -11.41 -12.36
CA GLU A 156 24.56 -10.34 -12.36
C GLU A 156 24.60 -9.60 -13.71
N GLU A 157 24.28 -10.28 -14.83
CA GLU A 157 24.20 -9.70 -16.17
C GLU A 157 23.15 -8.58 -16.30
N VAL A 158 22.09 -8.61 -15.49
CA VAL A 158 21.05 -7.56 -15.42
C VAL A 158 21.21 -6.64 -14.21
N GLY A 159 22.40 -6.62 -13.60
CA GLY A 159 22.76 -5.71 -12.51
C GLY A 159 22.53 -6.24 -11.09
N GLY A 160 22.29 -7.56 -10.97
CA GLY A 160 22.20 -8.27 -9.69
C GLY A 160 21.06 -7.78 -8.77
N GLY A 161 20.98 -8.40 -7.59
CA GLY A 161 19.99 -8.09 -6.56
C GLY A 161 18.71 -8.93 -6.66
N TYR A 162 17.57 -8.36 -6.31
CA TYR A 162 16.29 -9.07 -6.16
C TYR A 162 15.13 -8.29 -6.76
N LEU A 163 14.14 -9.04 -7.28
CA LEU A 163 12.80 -8.56 -7.62
C LEU A 163 11.76 -9.23 -6.75
N ASP A 164 10.78 -8.47 -6.28
CA ASP A 164 9.60 -9.01 -5.62
C ASP A 164 8.34 -8.36 -6.22
N ASP A 165 7.39 -9.19 -6.64
CA ASP A 165 6.16 -8.73 -7.28
C ASP A 165 4.96 -9.03 -6.39
N GLY A 166 4.15 -8.00 -6.15
CA GLY A 166 2.85 -8.09 -5.51
C GLY A 166 1.73 -7.82 -6.52
N LYS A 167 0.64 -8.60 -6.47
CA LYS A 167 -0.52 -8.39 -7.34
C LYS A 167 -1.83 -8.59 -6.58
N VAL A 168 -2.86 -7.89 -7.01
CA VAL A 168 -4.25 -8.07 -6.60
C VAL A 168 -5.17 -7.59 -7.72
N LYS A 169 -6.39 -8.12 -7.76
CA LYS A 169 -7.45 -7.61 -8.62
C LYS A 169 -8.39 -6.77 -7.76
N ASP A 170 -8.62 -5.53 -8.16
CA ASP A 170 -9.60 -4.67 -7.51
C ASP A 170 -10.98 -5.35 -7.55
N PRO A 171 -11.63 -5.61 -6.40
CA PRO A 171 -12.84 -6.42 -6.36
C PRO A 171 -14.04 -5.74 -7.00
N ASP A 172 -14.05 -4.40 -7.02
CA ASP A 172 -15.18 -3.61 -7.50
C ASP A 172 -15.14 -3.42 -9.02
N THR A 173 -13.94 -3.21 -9.57
CA THR A 173 -13.75 -2.85 -10.99
C THR A 173 -13.10 -3.95 -11.82
N GLY A 174 -12.46 -4.94 -11.19
CA GLY A 174 -11.72 -6.00 -11.88
C GLY A 174 -10.35 -5.57 -12.43
N VAL A 175 -9.93 -4.32 -12.19
CA VAL A 175 -8.64 -3.76 -12.60
C VAL A 175 -7.50 -4.48 -11.88
N ASP A 176 -6.41 -4.77 -12.59
CA ASP A 176 -5.24 -5.42 -12.00
C ASP A 176 -4.32 -4.36 -11.38
N LEU A 177 -4.05 -4.50 -10.08
CA LEU A 177 -3.14 -3.63 -9.32
C LEU A 177 -1.87 -4.43 -9.00
N SER A 178 -0.71 -3.80 -9.17
CA SER A 178 0.56 -4.48 -8.88
C SER A 178 1.66 -3.56 -8.39
N CYS A 179 2.64 -4.16 -7.73
CA CYS A 179 3.87 -3.54 -7.27
C CYS A 179 5.05 -4.43 -7.62
N THR A 180 6.12 -3.85 -8.17
CA THR A 180 7.41 -4.50 -8.35
C THR A 180 8.45 -3.74 -7.54
N ILE A 181 9.13 -4.44 -6.63
CA ILE A 181 10.23 -3.91 -5.82
C ILE A 181 11.53 -4.44 -6.41
N SER A 182 12.43 -3.54 -6.81
CA SER A 182 13.81 -3.87 -7.16
C SER A 182 14.75 -3.43 -6.05
N ALA A 183 15.60 -4.35 -5.59
CA ALA A 183 16.46 -4.13 -4.45
C ALA A 183 17.82 -4.82 -4.60
N GLU A 184 18.85 -4.28 -3.95
CA GLU A 184 20.14 -4.99 -3.77
C GLU A 184 20.08 -5.89 -2.54
N THR A 185 19.49 -5.40 -1.45
CA THR A 185 19.21 -6.13 -0.21
C THR A 185 17.82 -5.70 0.29
N PRO A 186 17.22 -6.37 1.30
CA PRO A 186 15.91 -5.98 1.83
C PRO A 186 15.81 -4.53 2.32
N THR A 187 16.92 -3.86 2.61
CA THR A 187 16.99 -2.46 3.07
C THR A 187 17.65 -1.50 2.07
N LYS A 188 18.05 -2.00 0.89
CA LYS A 188 18.66 -1.22 -0.18
C LYS A 188 17.79 -1.28 -1.43
N ILE A 189 16.71 -0.49 -1.40
CA ILE A 189 15.72 -0.48 -2.48
C ILE A 189 16.21 0.42 -3.61
N LYS A 190 16.35 -0.14 -4.82
CA LYS A 190 16.73 0.60 -6.03
C LYS A 190 15.54 1.33 -6.63
N THR A 191 14.38 0.66 -6.71
CA THR A 191 13.18 1.20 -7.37
C THR A 191 11.93 0.50 -6.86
N ALA A 192 10.83 1.24 -6.73
CA ALA A 192 9.49 0.69 -6.57
C ALA A 192 8.62 1.12 -7.77
N ILE A 193 7.96 0.16 -8.42
CA ILE A 193 7.07 0.41 -9.55
C ILE A 193 5.67 -0.07 -9.18
N PHE A 194 4.71 0.83 -9.20
CA PHE A 194 3.30 0.54 -8.97
C PHE A 194 2.54 0.64 -10.28
N ARG A 195 1.65 -0.31 -10.57
CA ARG A 195 0.90 -0.35 -11.83
C ARG A 195 -0.58 -0.57 -11.59
N VAL A 196 -1.38 0.09 -12.42
CA VAL A 196 -2.83 -0.05 -12.54
C VAL A 196 -3.10 -0.42 -13.99
N ASP A 197 -3.55 -1.65 -14.21
CA ASP A 197 -3.82 -2.21 -15.54
C ASP A 197 -5.31 -2.55 -15.66
N GLY A 198 -6.04 -1.65 -16.32
CA GLY A 198 -7.45 -1.81 -16.67
C GLY A 198 -7.65 -2.24 -18.12
N SER A 199 -6.59 -2.65 -18.83
CA SER A 199 -6.66 -2.92 -20.27
C SER A 199 -7.69 -4.01 -20.61
N LEU A 200 -7.81 -5.03 -19.75
CA LEU A 200 -8.80 -6.11 -19.90
C LEU A 200 -10.24 -5.67 -19.56
N MET A 201 -10.39 -4.51 -18.91
CA MET A 201 -11.67 -3.91 -18.54
C MET A 201 -12.07 -2.77 -19.50
N ALA A 202 -11.28 -2.50 -20.54
CA ALA A 202 -11.61 -1.50 -21.56
C ALA A 202 -12.98 -1.78 -22.19
N GLY A 203 -13.83 -0.76 -22.24
CA GLY A 203 -15.23 -0.88 -22.70
C GLY A 203 -16.20 -1.49 -21.68
N THR A 204 -15.71 -2.04 -20.56
CA THR A 204 -16.54 -2.49 -19.43
C THR A 204 -16.61 -1.42 -18.34
N ILE A 205 -15.49 -0.79 -18.02
CA ILE A 205 -15.43 0.35 -17.10
C ILE A 205 -15.25 1.66 -17.88
N SER A 206 -15.88 2.73 -17.38
CA SER A 206 -15.64 4.06 -17.93
C SER A 206 -14.22 4.53 -17.59
N ARG A 207 -13.72 5.49 -18.38
CA ARG A 207 -12.43 6.12 -18.12
C ARG A 207 -12.40 6.79 -16.74
N ASP A 208 -13.49 7.44 -16.32
CA ASP A 208 -13.58 8.10 -15.01
C ASP A 208 -13.45 7.11 -13.84
N ILE A 209 -14.01 5.90 -13.98
CA ILE A 209 -13.85 4.83 -12.97
C ILE A 209 -12.38 4.38 -12.92
N PHE A 210 -11.75 4.19 -14.08
CA PHE A 210 -10.33 3.83 -14.14
C PHE A 210 -9.44 4.92 -13.50
N ILE A 211 -9.72 6.20 -13.78
CA ILE A 211 -9.01 7.33 -13.17
C ILE A 211 -9.18 7.30 -11.65
N ALA A 212 -10.39 7.15 -11.14
CA ALA A 212 -10.65 7.11 -9.69
C ALA A 212 -9.90 5.95 -8.98
N VAL A 213 -9.87 4.75 -9.58
CA VAL A 213 -9.06 3.63 -9.07
C VAL A 213 -7.57 3.98 -9.11
N THR A 214 -7.12 4.60 -10.21
CA THR A 214 -5.71 4.97 -10.40
C THR A 214 -5.26 6.02 -9.38
N GLU A 215 -6.05 7.07 -9.15
CA GLU A 215 -5.80 8.10 -8.13
C GLU A 215 -5.77 7.49 -6.73
N GLY A 216 -6.76 6.66 -6.39
CA GLY A 216 -6.82 5.99 -5.10
C GLY A 216 -5.61 5.10 -4.83
N PHE A 217 -5.28 4.23 -5.79
CA PHE A 217 -4.18 3.28 -5.64
C PHE A 217 -2.81 3.96 -5.74
N LEU A 218 -2.51 4.66 -6.84
CA LEU A 218 -1.19 5.28 -7.03
C LEU A 218 -0.97 6.46 -6.09
N GLY A 219 -2.01 7.24 -5.78
CA GLY A 219 -1.92 8.32 -4.79
C GLY A 219 -1.58 7.79 -3.41
N TYR A 220 -2.13 6.63 -3.02
CA TYR A 220 -1.69 5.95 -1.80
C TYR A 220 -0.28 5.37 -1.91
N CYS A 221 0.08 4.73 -3.04
CA CYS A 221 1.43 4.20 -3.23
C CYS A 221 2.49 5.29 -3.18
N ALA A 222 2.15 6.54 -3.52
CA ALA A 222 3.06 7.67 -3.46
C ALA A 222 3.49 8.04 -2.03
N THR A 223 2.75 7.62 -1.00
CA THR A 223 3.00 7.95 0.41
C THR A 223 4.02 7.04 1.09
N LEU A 224 4.94 6.43 0.35
CA LEU A 224 5.95 5.54 0.93
C LEU A 224 6.75 6.24 2.04
N PRO A 225 7.05 5.54 3.15
CA PRO A 225 7.71 6.13 4.31
C PRO A 225 9.24 6.09 4.18
N TYR A 226 9.81 6.76 3.17
CA TYR A 226 11.26 6.93 3.04
C TYR A 226 11.75 8.16 3.84
N ASP A 227 13.05 8.25 4.07
CA ASP A 227 13.65 9.39 4.78
C ASP A 227 13.45 10.69 4.00
N GLY A 228 12.86 11.70 4.64
CA GLY A 228 12.53 12.97 4.00
C GLY A 228 11.29 12.91 3.10
N ALA A 229 10.46 11.86 3.22
CA ALA A 229 9.20 11.78 2.48
C ALA A 229 8.27 12.95 2.83
N GLU A 230 7.54 13.41 1.80
CA GLU A 230 6.44 14.36 1.94
C GLU A 230 5.11 13.70 1.50
N PRO A 231 4.50 12.81 2.30
CA PRO A 231 3.37 11.97 1.87
C PRO A 231 2.18 12.73 1.27
N ALA A 232 1.76 13.83 1.92
CA ALA A 232 0.62 14.62 1.47
C ALA A 232 0.88 15.27 0.10
N LYS A 233 2.09 15.80 -0.11
CA LYS A 233 2.52 16.41 -1.37
C LYS A 233 2.67 15.37 -2.48
N ALA A 234 3.25 14.21 -2.16
CA ALA A 234 3.40 13.10 -3.12
C ALA A 234 2.05 12.57 -3.58
N LYS A 235 1.10 12.37 -2.66
CA LYS A 235 -0.26 11.96 -2.97
C LYS A 235 -0.97 12.98 -3.87
N ALA A 236 -1.00 14.24 -3.45
CA ALA A 236 -1.65 15.31 -4.21
C ALA A 236 -1.04 15.44 -5.62
N TRP A 237 0.29 15.35 -5.73
CA TRP A 237 0.95 15.38 -7.03
C TRP A 237 0.50 14.24 -7.94
N VAL A 238 0.30 13.02 -7.43
CA VAL A 238 -0.21 11.92 -8.27
C VAL A 238 -1.64 12.21 -8.70
N GLU A 239 -2.53 12.53 -7.77
CA GLU A 239 -3.95 12.83 -8.04
C GLU A 239 -4.09 13.95 -9.09
N ASP A 240 -3.31 15.01 -8.98
CA ASP A 240 -3.32 16.13 -9.93
C ASP A 240 -2.81 15.78 -11.34
N ASN A 241 -2.07 14.67 -11.52
CA ASN A 241 -1.37 14.39 -12.77
C ASN A 241 -1.84 13.11 -13.49
N VAL A 242 -2.57 12.20 -12.84
CA VAL A 242 -3.06 10.96 -13.46
C VAL A 242 -3.83 11.22 -14.76
N GLU A 243 -4.76 12.17 -14.77
CA GLU A 243 -5.56 12.48 -15.96
C GLU A 243 -4.77 13.12 -17.12
N LYS A 244 -3.62 13.73 -16.80
CA LYS A 244 -2.80 14.50 -17.75
C LYS A 244 -1.83 13.64 -18.55
N ILE A 245 -1.69 12.36 -18.18
CA ILE A 245 -0.76 11.43 -18.82
C ILE A 245 -1.12 11.23 -20.28
N LYS A 246 -0.13 11.33 -21.16
CA LYS A 246 -0.24 11.03 -22.59
C LYS A 246 0.74 9.93 -22.96
N ILE A 247 0.37 9.15 -23.96
CA ILE A 247 1.21 8.07 -24.49
C ILE A 247 2.57 8.65 -24.90
N GLY A 248 3.64 8.07 -24.36
CA GLY A 248 5.02 8.49 -24.64
C GLY A 248 5.47 9.80 -23.98
N GLN A 249 4.63 10.42 -23.14
CA GLN A 249 4.94 11.67 -22.45
C GLN A 249 4.81 11.46 -20.93
N PRO A 250 5.84 10.88 -20.29
CA PRO A 250 5.85 10.72 -18.85
C PRO A 250 5.88 12.09 -18.14
N ILE A 251 5.26 12.16 -16.97
CA ILE A 251 5.28 13.33 -16.09
C ILE A 251 6.12 12.96 -14.87
N SER A 252 7.13 13.77 -14.56
CA SER A 252 8.05 13.50 -13.46
C SER A 252 8.12 14.67 -12.48
N SER A 253 8.38 14.37 -11.21
CA SER A 253 8.65 15.37 -10.17
C SER A 253 9.60 14.79 -9.12
N THR A 254 10.45 15.64 -8.56
CA THR A 254 11.23 15.30 -7.37
C THR A 254 10.45 15.77 -6.13
N ILE A 255 10.30 14.88 -5.15
CA ILE A 255 9.65 15.16 -3.86
C ILE A 255 10.52 14.49 -2.80
N GLY A 256 10.99 15.26 -1.82
CA GLY A 256 12.08 14.82 -0.96
C GLY A 256 13.32 14.45 -1.78
N SER A 257 13.90 13.29 -1.51
CA SER A 257 15.12 12.76 -2.13
C SER A 257 14.87 11.74 -3.24
N VAL A 258 13.63 11.63 -3.75
CA VAL A 258 13.26 10.64 -4.77
C VAL A 258 12.56 11.31 -5.95
N ASN A 259 12.73 10.70 -7.12
CA ASN A 259 12.04 11.04 -8.34
C ASN A 259 10.80 10.15 -8.50
N TYR A 260 9.65 10.80 -8.66
CA TYR A 260 8.38 10.20 -9.05
C TYR A 260 8.23 10.37 -10.57
N ARG A 261 7.86 9.29 -11.26
CA ARG A 261 7.57 9.31 -12.69
C ARG A 261 6.27 8.58 -12.96
N LEU A 262 5.28 9.31 -13.45
CA LEU A 262 4.01 8.78 -13.93
C LEU A 262 4.06 8.62 -15.45
N ALA A 263 3.63 7.45 -15.92
CA ALA A 263 3.56 7.15 -17.35
C ALA A 263 2.45 6.15 -17.62
N GLY A 264 1.98 6.09 -18.86
CA GLY A 264 0.85 5.24 -19.19
C GLY A 264 0.13 5.60 -20.48
N ASN A 265 -1.06 5.04 -20.60
CA ASN A 265 -2.06 5.29 -21.62
C ASN A 265 -3.45 5.35 -20.96
N GLU A 266 -4.52 5.29 -21.75
CA GLU A 266 -5.90 5.45 -21.28
C GLU A 266 -6.34 4.47 -20.19
N TYR A 267 -5.87 3.20 -20.24
CA TYR A 267 -6.28 2.13 -19.32
C TYR A 267 -5.10 1.41 -18.67
N PHE A 268 -3.92 2.01 -18.74
CA PHE A 268 -2.71 1.48 -18.13
C PHE A 268 -1.87 2.63 -17.58
N THR A 269 -1.70 2.69 -16.27
CA THR A 269 -0.88 3.72 -15.63
C THR A 269 0.11 3.09 -14.67
N PHE A 270 1.32 3.60 -14.64
CA PHE A 270 2.31 3.20 -13.65
C PHE A 270 3.05 4.39 -13.05
N LEU A 271 3.35 4.25 -11.78
CA LEU A 271 4.19 5.15 -11.00
C LEU A 271 5.52 4.46 -10.73
N THR A 272 6.61 5.11 -11.09
CA THR A 272 7.97 4.71 -10.72
C THR A 272 8.49 5.67 -9.65
N ILE A 273 9.01 5.11 -8.56
CA ILE A 273 9.71 5.84 -7.51
C ILE A 273 11.14 5.31 -7.46
N LYS A 274 12.11 6.21 -7.64
CA LYS A 274 13.54 5.89 -7.61
C LYS A 274 14.33 7.04 -6.98
N PRO A 275 15.57 6.84 -6.54
CA PRO A 275 16.40 7.90 -5.99
C PRO A 275 16.61 9.04 -6.98
N GLU A 276 16.72 10.27 -6.47
CA GLU A 276 17.05 11.42 -7.30
C GLU A 276 18.39 11.21 -8.04
N GLY A 277 18.44 11.61 -9.31
CA GLY A 277 19.66 11.49 -10.13
C GLY A 277 19.93 10.10 -10.71
N SER A 278 19.14 9.08 -10.34
CA SER A 278 19.22 7.74 -10.96
C SER A 278 18.88 7.81 -12.46
N PRO A 279 19.64 7.12 -13.35
CA PRO A 279 19.39 7.13 -14.79
C PRO A 279 17.96 6.70 -15.14
N GLU A 280 17.40 7.27 -16.22
CA GLU A 280 16.08 6.90 -16.77
C GLU A 280 16.05 5.55 -17.46
#